data_AF-E8WNS9-F1
#
_entry.id   AF-E8WNS9-F1
#
_cell.length_a   1.000
_cell.length_b   1.000
_cell.length_c   1.000
_cell.angle_alpha   90.00
_cell.angle_beta   90.00
_cell.angle_gamma   90.00
#
_symmetry.space_group_name_H-M   'P 1'
#
loop_
_entity.id
_entity.type
_entity.pdbx_description
1 polymer ?
#
loop_
_entity_poly.entity_id
_entity_poly.type
_entity_poly.pdbx_seq_one_letter_code
_entity_poly.pdbx_strand_id
1 'polypeptide(L)'
;MGKKASGSNDEEMIRATGDLIVTLGKDPSILEDIYSLMPNLGKFQSVYDRHRNVFNEVLGGNHAKEQELQTVRDEVNSQVGMLHGLAVLVADTDPSIALRLGVAQPPITKRTLTYYHLTSPDNFKLVYKDHLLIARANAVKGAKSYEVWFCEGDPRVESSWRHLTTSTRVNRIVLTGLTPGVVYYFRIRAISAHGEGPWSNFINMMAI
;
A
#
# COMPACT_ATOMS: atom_id res chain seq x y z
N MET A 1 29.44 -35.96 17.83
CA MET A 1 30.27 -35.05 17.00
C MET A 1 29.37 -34.39 15.97
N GLY A 2 29.09 -33.10 16.14
CA GLY A 2 28.29 -32.28 15.22
C GLY A 2 28.85 -30.86 15.22
N LYS A 3 29.18 -30.36 14.03
CA LYS A 3 30.05 -29.21 13.73
C LYS A 3 29.67 -27.91 14.47
N LYS A 4 30.67 -27.29 15.10
CA LYS A 4 30.77 -25.84 15.33
C LYS A 4 31.15 -25.13 14.03
N ALA A 5 30.49 -24.02 13.74
CA ALA A 5 30.98 -22.86 13.00
C ALA A 5 29.93 -21.74 13.20
N SER A 6 30.23 -20.48 13.49
CA SER A 6 31.50 -19.78 13.72
C SER A 6 31.10 -18.48 14.45
N GLY A 7 31.41 -18.36 15.74
CA GLY A 7 31.49 -17.03 16.34
C GLY A 7 32.77 -16.42 15.80
N SER A 8 32.68 -15.30 15.08
CA SER A 8 33.86 -14.55 14.66
C SER A 8 34.73 -14.29 15.90
N ASN A 9 36.03 -14.55 15.80
CA ASN A 9 36.97 -14.27 16.89
C ASN A 9 36.92 -12.75 17.14
N ASP A 10 36.86 -12.30 18.40
CA ASP A 10 36.73 -10.86 18.73
C ASP A 10 37.77 -9.99 18.01
N GLU A 11 38.98 -10.52 17.79
CA GLU A 11 40.02 -9.85 17.00
C GLU A 11 39.62 -9.58 15.55
N GLU A 12 38.92 -10.50 14.89
CA GLU A 12 38.41 -10.36 13.53
C GLU A 12 37.32 -9.29 13.46
N MET A 13 36.39 -9.31 14.43
CA MET A 13 35.34 -8.29 14.53
C MET A 13 35.92 -6.88 14.75
N ILE A 14 36.93 -6.75 15.62
CA ILE A 14 37.60 -5.48 15.89
C ILE A 14 38.30 -4.96 14.62
N ARG A 15 39.02 -5.83 13.89
CA ARG A 15 39.66 -5.46 12.62
C ARG A 15 38.65 -5.00 11.58
N ALA A 16 37.59 -5.78 11.37
CA ALA A 16 36.54 -5.46 10.39
C ALA A 16 35.85 -4.12 10.73
N THR A 17 35.57 -3.87 12.00
CA THR A 17 34.94 -2.61 12.44
C THR A 17 35.89 -1.42 12.28
N GLY A 18 37.19 -1.61 12.59
CA GLY A 18 38.22 -0.59 12.37
C GLY A 18 38.36 -0.20 10.90
N ASP A 19 38.41 -1.19 10.00
CA ASP A 19 38.49 -0.96 8.55
C ASP A 19 37.24 -0.23 8.02
N LEU A 20 36.06 -0.58 8.53
CA LEU A 20 34.82 0.10 8.18
C LEU A 20 34.84 1.57 8.62
N ILE A 21 35.28 1.86 9.86
CA ILE A 21 35.39 3.24 10.36
C ILE A 21 36.33 4.07 9.49
N VAL A 22 37.49 3.51 9.10
CA VAL A 22 38.43 4.20 8.20
C VAL A 22 37.80 4.44 6.83
N THR A 23 37.07 3.46 6.30
CA THR A 23 36.39 3.57 5.00
C THR A 23 35.33 4.68 5.02
N LEU A 24 34.44 4.66 6.01
CA LEU A 24 33.39 5.68 6.18
C LEU A 24 33.97 7.06 6.52
N GLY A 25 35.12 7.11 7.20
CA GLY A 25 35.82 8.36 7.48
C GLY A 25 36.47 8.99 6.24
N LYS A 26 36.91 8.17 5.28
CA LYS A 26 37.45 8.64 3.99
C LYS A 26 36.35 9.09 3.03
N ASP A 27 35.21 8.41 3.06
CA ASP A 27 34.06 8.73 2.23
C ASP A 27 32.75 8.73 3.04
N PRO A 28 32.43 9.86 3.69
CA PRO A 28 31.18 10.01 4.43
C PRO A 28 29.94 9.95 3.54
N SER A 29 30.08 10.17 2.22
CA SER A 29 28.94 10.18 1.30
C SER A 29 28.27 8.82 1.17
N ILE A 30 28.97 7.73 1.47
CA ILE A 30 28.41 6.37 1.48
C ILE A 30 27.17 6.29 2.39
N LEU A 31 27.20 6.90 3.58
CA LEU A 31 26.07 6.88 4.50
C LEU A 31 24.93 7.77 3.98
N GLU A 32 25.25 8.94 3.45
CA GLU A 32 24.27 9.85 2.85
C GLU A 32 23.58 9.21 1.65
N ASP A 33 24.32 8.51 0.79
CA ASP A 33 23.80 7.77 -0.34
C ASP A 33 22.85 6.66 0.13
N ILE A 34 23.24 5.88 1.14
CA ILE A 34 22.37 4.86 1.74
C ILE A 34 21.08 5.52 2.26
N TYR A 35 21.16 6.58 3.06
CA TYR A 35 19.98 7.28 3.58
C TYR A 35 19.12 7.87 2.45
N SER A 36 19.75 8.36 1.39
CA SER A 36 19.05 8.87 0.22
C SER A 36 18.28 7.78 -0.53
N LEU A 37 18.72 6.52 -0.48
CA LEU A 37 18.06 5.37 -1.10
C LEU A 37 16.92 4.82 -0.25
N MET A 38 16.97 4.99 1.07
CA MET A 38 15.96 4.51 2.01
C MET A 38 14.53 4.95 1.62
N PRO A 39 13.52 4.11 1.90
CA PRO A 39 12.15 4.44 1.62
C PRO A 39 11.66 5.53 2.59
N ASN A 40 10.85 6.46 2.09
CA ASN A 40 10.21 7.49 2.89
C ASN A 40 8.79 7.77 2.38
N LEU A 41 7.98 8.49 3.16
CA LEU A 41 6.57 8.73 2.82
C LEU A 41 6.39 9.41 1.46
N GLY A 42 7.24 10.39 1.13
CA GLY A 42 7.17 11.10 -0.16
C GLY A 42 7.45 10.17 -1.34
N LYS A 43 8.45 9.29 -1.23
CA LYS A 43 8.73 8.27 -2.26
C LYS A 43 7.57 7.28 -2.42
N PHE A 44 6.99 6.82 -1.31
CA PHE A 44 5.83 5.93 -1.35
C PHE A 44 4.61 6.60 -1.99
N GLN A 45 4.35 7.86 -1.67
CA GLN A 45 3.26 8.63 -2.28
C GLN A 45 3.49 8.81 -3.79
N SER A 46 4.70 9.18 -4.19
CA SER A 46 5.07 9.35 -5.60
C SER A 46 4.89 8.07 -6.42
N VAL A 47 5.42 6.93 -5.94
CA VAL A 47 5.28 5.65 -6.66
C VAL A 47 3.83 5.17 -6.65
N TYR A 48 3.09 5.40 -5.56
CA TYR A 48 1.66 5.08 -5.48
C TYR A 48 0.82 5.86 -6.49
N ASP A 49 0.99 7.19 -6.55
CA ASP A 49 0.23 8.03 -7.46
C ASP A 49 0.55 7.71 -8.92
N ARG A 50 1.83 7.48 -9.26
CA ARG A 50 2.21 7.03 -10.60
C ARG A 50 1.62 5.67 -10.94
N HIS A 51 1.69 4.70 -10.02
CA HIS A 51 1.10 3.37 -10.24
C HIS A 51 -0.41 3.46 -10.47
N ARG A 52 -1.13 4.21 -9.63
CA ARG A 52 -2.59 4.43 -9.77
C ARG A 52 -2.91 5.06 -11.12
N ASN A 53 -2.16 6.07 -11.54
CA ASN A 53 -2.39 6.76 -12.80
C ASN A 53 -2.18 5.83 -14.01
N VAL A 54 -1.04 5.16 -14.09
CA VAL A 54 -0.74 4.23 -15.21
C VAL A 54 -1.72 3.06 -15.21
N PHE A 55 -2.10 2.53 -14.05
CA PHE A 55 -3.12 1.50 -13.93
C PHE A 55 -4.46 1.96 -14.52
N ASN A 56 -4.89 3.19 -14.19
CA ASN A 56 -6.13 3.77 -14.69
C ASN A 56 -6.10 4.04 -16.21
N GLU A 57 -4.94 4.34 -16.79
CA GLU A 57 -4.78 4.49 -18.24
C GLU A 57 -4.90 3.14 -18.96
N VAL A 58 -4.23 2.10 -18.46
CA VAL A 58 -4.34 0.75 -19.01
C VAL A 58 -5.77 0.22 -18.85
N LEU A 59 -6.40 0.43 -17.69
CA LEU A 59 -7.81 0.09 -17.46
C LEU A 59 -8.75 0.82 -18.43
N GLY A 60 -8.40 2.04 -18.82
CA GLY A 60 -9.11 2.82 -19.83
C GLY A 60 -8.87 2.39 -21.28
N GLY A 61 -8.10 1.32 -21.52
CA GLY A 61 -7.81 0.76 -22.84
C GLY A 61 -6.48 1.21 -23.45
N ASN A 62 -5.64 1.96 -22.73
CA ASN A 62 -4.31 2.33 -23.22
C ASN A 62 -3.30 1.18 -23.04
N HIS A 63 -3.43 0.14 -23.86
CA HIS A 63 -2.58 -1.05 -23.80
C HIS A 63 -1.09 -0.78 -24.09
N ALA A 64 -0.75 0.35 -24.74
CA ALA A 64 0.65 0.74 -24.96
C ALA A 64 1.41 1.00 -23.64
N LYS A 65 0.69 1.26 -22.54
CA LYS A 65 1.26 1.48 -21.21
C LYS A 65 1.42 0.22 -20.36
N GLU A 66 1.11 -0.97 -20.88
CA GLU A 66 1.23 -2.22 -20.10
C GLU A 66 2.66 -2.49 -19.61
N GLN A 67 3.67 -2.19 -20.43
CA GLN A 67 5.06 -2.33 -20.03
C GLN A 67 5.43 -1.33 -18.92
N GLU A 68 5.01 -0.07 -19.07
CA GLU A 68 5.21 0.96 -18.03
C GLU A 68 4.53 0.53 -16.73
N LEU A 69 3.31 0.02 -16.80
CA LEU A 69 2.57 -0.48 -15.63
C LEU A 69 3.35 -1.60 -14.93
N GLN A 70 3.98 -2.51 -15.68
CA GLN A 70 4.82 -3.54 -15.09
C GLN A 70 6.06 -2.94 -14.41
N THR A 71 6.74 -1.99 -15.04
CA THR A 71 7.90 -1.29 -14.44
C THR A 71 7.52 -0.60 -13.12
N VAL A 72 6.39 0.10 -13.07
CA VAL A 72 5.95 0.75 -11.83
C VAL A 72 5.56 -0.27 -10.75
N ARG A 73 4.97 -1.41 -11.12
CA ARG A 73 4.70 -2.50 -10.17
C ARG A 73 5.98 -3.03 -9.53
N ASP A 74 7.02 -3.23 -10.33
CA ASP A 74 8.31 -3.71 -9.83
C ASP A 74 8.95 -2.70 -8.88
N GLU A 75 8.81 -1.41 -9.16
CA GLU A 75 9.27 -0.34 -8.26
C GLU A 75 8.49 -0.30 -6.94
N VAL A 76 7.17 -0.44 -6.97
CA VAL A 76 6.33 -0.57 -5.76
C VAL A 76 6.81 -1.76 -4.93
N ASN A 77 7.00 -2.92 -5.57
CA ASN A 77 7.45 -4.14 -4.90
C ASN A 77 8.85 -3.96 -4.27
N SER A 78 9.76 -3.27 -4.97
CA SER A 78 11.09 -2.95 -4.46
C SER A 78 11.03 -2.04 -3.23
N GLN A 79 10.27 -0.95 -3.27
CA GLN A 79 10.13 -0.01 -2.15
C GLN A 79 9.46 -0.66 -0.93
N VAL A 80 8.38 -1.43 -1.14
CA VAL A 80 7.70 -2.17 -0.08
C VAL A 80 8.63 -3.22 0.51
N GLY A 81 9.32 -3.99 -0.33
CA GLY A 81 10.28 -5.01 0.10
C GLY A 81 11.43 -4.42 0.92
N MET A 82 11.98 -3.28 0.51
CA MET A 82 13.03 -2.58 1.25
C MET A 82 12.55 -2.14 2.63
N LEU A 83 11.37 -1.51 2.73
CA LEU A 83 10.79 -1.13 4.02
C LEU A 83 10.57 -2.34 4.92
N HIS A 84 10.04 -3.43 4.36
CA HIS A 84 9.78 -4.66 5.09
C HIS A 84 11.07 -5.30 5.61
N GLY A 85 12.11 -5.36 4.79
CA GLY A 85 13.43 -5.87 5.18
C GLY A 85 14.07 -5.03 6.29
N LEU A 86 14.02 -3.70 6.17
CA LEU A 86 14.49 -2.79 7.21
C LEU A 86 13.74 -2.98 8.52
N ALA A 87 12.41 -3.11 8.46
CA ALA A 87 11.58 -3.35 9.64
C ALA A 87 11.97 -4.64 10.37
N VAL A 88 12.34 -5.70 9.64
CA VAL A 88 12.84 -6.95 10.21
C VAL A 88 14.22 -6.74 10.85
N LEU A 89 15.15 -6.07 10.17
CA LEU A 89 16.50 -5.85 10.68
C LEU A 89 16.51 -5.04 11.98
N VAL A 90 15.66 -4.01 12.08
CA VAL A 90 15.60 -3.16 13.28
C VAL A 90 14.71 -3.75 14.38
N ALA A 91 13.94 -4.81 14.11
CA ALA A 91 13.04 -5.42 15.09
C ALA A 91 13.78 -6.03 16.28
N ASP A 92 15.01 -6.48 16.09
CA ASP A 92 15.87 -6.98 17.19
C ASP A 92 16.19 -5.86 18.21
N THR A 93 16.22 -4.61 17.75
CA THR A 93 16.45 -3.43 18.59
C THR A 93 15.13 -2.81 19.09
N ASP A 94 14.14 -2.69 18.22
CA ASP A 94 12.80 -2.20 18.53
C ASP A 94 11.71 -3.07 17.87
N PRO A 95 11.18 -4.07 18.59
CA PRO A 95 10.14 -4.96 18.07
C PRO A 95 8.83 -4.25 17.70
N SER A 96 8.60 -3.04 18.22
CA SER A 96 7.36 -2.30 17.97
C SER A 96 7.24 -1.85 16.51
N ILE A 97 8.38 -1.66 15.81
CA ILE A 97 8.42 -1.26 14.40
C ILE A 97 7.78 -2.33 13.52
N ALA A 98 8.22 -3.59 13.67
CA ALA A 98 7.67 -4.71 12.91
C ALA A 98 6.18 -4.94 13.20
N LEU A 99 5.74 -4.75 14.46
CA LEU A 99 4.32 -4.87 14.84
C LEU A 99 3.47 -3.77 14.18
N ARG A 100 3.93 -2.51 14.23
CA ARG A 100 3.21 -1.37 13.65
C ARG A 100 3.09 -1.45 12.13
N LEU A 101 4.09 -2.02 11.46
CA LEU A 101 4.08 -2.26 10.02
C LEU A 101 3.38 -3.57 9.62
N GLY A 102 2.97 -4.39 10.58
CA GLY A 102 2.29 -5.67 10.31
C GLY A 102 3.20 -6.76 9.73
N VAL A 103 4.52 -6.61 9.91
CA VAL A 103 5.57 -7.53 9.41
C VAL A 103 5.80 -8.70 10.37
N ALA A 104 5.51 -8.51 11.65
CA ALA A 104 5.62 -9.56 12.65
C ALA A 104 4.59 -10.67 12.38
N GLN A 105 5.06 -11.93 12.23
CA GLN A 105 4.15 -13.07 12.18
C GLN A 105 3.47 -13.23 13.55
N PRO A 106 2.12 -13.25 13.62
CA PRO A 106 1.47 -13.65 14.85
C PRO A 106 1.84 -15.10 15.17
N PRO A 107 1.87 -15.52 16.46
CA PRO A 107 2.10 -16.90 16.82
C PRO A 107 1.17 -17.82 16.04
N ILE A 108 1.70 -18.91 15.49
CA ILE A 108 0.97 -19.89 14.68
C ILE A 108 -0.14 -20.50 15.53
N THR A 109 -1.30 -19.86 15.50
CA THR A 109 -2.55 -20.41 15.99
C THR A 109 -3.20 -21.06 14.79
N LYS A 110 -3.61 -22.33 14.91
CA LYS A 110 -4.37 -23.04 13.88
C LYS A 110 -5.61 -22.21 13.55
N ARG A 111 -5.53 -21.41 12.49
CA ARG A 111 -6.64 -20.59 12.00
C ARG A 111 -7.57 -21.52 11.25
N THR A 112 -8.75 -21.76 11.81
CA THR A 112 -9.87 -22.27 11.01
C THR A 112 -10.12 -21.27 9.89
N LEU A 113 -9.89 -21.68 8.64
CA LEU A 113 -10.16 -20.85 7.46
C LEU A 113 -11.68 -20.76 7.30
N THR A 114 -12.29 -19.74 7.92
CA THR A 114 -13.67 -19.40 7.59
C THR A 114 -13.67 -18.63 6.27
N TYR A 115 -14.13 -19.28 5.21
CA TYR A 115 -14.33 -18.63 3.92
C TYR A 115 -15.51 -17.65 4.05
N TYR A 116 -15.22 -16.36 4.03
CA TYR A 116 -16.25 -15.32 4.01
C TYR A 116 -16.55 -14.95 2.56
N HIS A 117 -17.75 -15.31 2.10
CA HIS A 117 -18.29 -14.73 0.88
C HIS A 117 -18.58 -13.24 1.14
N LEU A 118 -17.84 -12.35 0.47
CA LEU A 118 -18.00 -10.93 0.64
C LEU A 118 -19.32 -10.47 0.01
N THR A 119 -20.10 -9.69 0.77
CA THR A 119 -21.27 -8.97 0.25
C THR A 119 -20.86 -7.57 -0.20
N SER A 120 -21.73 -6.89 -0.94
CA SER A 120 -21.52 -5.47 -1.25
C SER A 120 -21.65 -4.65 0.04
N PRO A 121 -20.86 -3.57 0.22
CA PRO A 121 -21.05 -2.67 1.35
C PRO A 121 -22.40 -1.94 1.26
N ASP A 122 -23.28 -2.18 2.23
CA ASP A 122 -24.55 -1.48 2.35
C ASP A 122 -24.38 -0.06 2.91
N ASN A 123 -25.41 0.77 2.73
CA ASN A 123 -25.45 2.13 3.28
C ASN A 123 -24.27 3.00 2.80
N PHE A 124 -23.83 2.78 1.56
CA PHE A 124 -22.79 3.60 0.94
C PHE A 124 -23.27 5.04 0.77
N LYS A 125 -22.52 5.97 1.35
CA LYS A 125 -22.84 7.40 1.43
C LYS A 125 -21.59 8.22 1.23
N LEU A 126 -21.79 9.38 0.61
CA LEU A 126 -20.79 10.44 0.46
C LEU A 126 -21.22 11.63 1.31
N VAL A 127 -20.27 12.21 2.05
CA VAL A 127 -20.53 13.40 2.88
C VAL A 127 -19.33 14.34 2.84
N TYR A 128 -19.59 15.63 2.72
CA TYR A 128 -18.58 16.65 2.96
C TYR A 128 -18.38 16.89 4.45
N LYS A 129 -17.13 16.85 4.88
CA LYS A 129 -16.75 17.22 6.25
C LYS A 129 -15.37 17.86 6.21
N ASP A 130 -15.22 19.00 6.85
CA ASP A 130 -13.93 19.71 6.95
C ASP A 130 -13.29 19.96 5.57
N HIS A 131 -14.08 20.37 4.57
CA HIS A 131 -13.68 20.54 3.16
C HIS A 131 -13.21 19.28 2.44
N LEU A 132 -13.44 18.09 3.02
CA LEU A 132 -13.11 16.81 2.41
C LEU A 132 -14.37 16.06 2.00
N LEU A 133 -14.34 15.49 0.80
CA LEU A 133 -15.32 14.50 0.39
C LEU A 133 -14.99 13.16 1.06
N ILE A 134 -15.91 12.64 1.87
CA ILE A 134 -15.72 11.40 2.64
C ILE A 134 -16.73 10.35 2.19
N ALA A 135 -16.22 9.21 1.72
CA ALA A 135 -16.97 7.99 1.51
C ALA A 135 -17.09 7.19 2.82
N ARG A 136 -18.28 6.64 3.05
CA ARG A 136 -18.54 5.71 4.15
C ARG A 136 -19.60 4.68 3.83
N ALA A 137 -19.46 3.47 4.33
CA ALA A 137 -20.44 2.39 4.23
C ALA A 137 -20.42 1.51 5.49
N ASN A 138 -21.32 0.53 5.56
CA ASN A 138 -21.31 -0.48 6.61
C ASN A 138 -20.15 -1.48 6.41
N ALA A 139 -19.59 -1.98 7.51
CA ALA A 139 -18.53 -2.98 7.44
C ALA A 139 -19.06 -4.33 6.96
N VAL A 140 -18.36 -4.92 5.99
CA VAL A 140 -18.63 -6.25 5.45
C VAL A 140 -17.82 -7.28 6.24
N LYS A 141 -18.48 -8.33 6.72
CA LYS A 141 -17.82 -9.41 7.47
C LYS A 141 -16.79 -10.11 6.58
N GLY A 142 -15.56 -10.25 7.09
CA GLY A 142 -14.45 -10.87 6.36
C GLY A 142 -13.64 -9.91 5.48
N ALA A 143 -14.11 -8.66 5.28
CA ALA A 143 -13.35 -7.65 4.55
C ALA A 143 -12.06 -7.28 5.29
N LYS A 144 -10.98 -7.10 4.52
CA LYS A 144 -9.67 -6.60 4.96
C LYS A 144 -9.46 -5.15 4.55
N SER A 145 -10.02 -4.77 3.42
CA SER A 145 -10.01 -3.41 2.90
C SER A 145 -11.24 -3.16 2.04
N TYR A 146 -11.39 -1.92 1.61
CA TYR A 146 -12.44 -1.44 0.75
C TYR A 146 -11.79 -0.56 -0.31
N GLU A 147 -12.20 -0.73 -1.56
CA GLU A 147 -11.78 0.16 -2.63
C GLU A 147 -12.96 0.98 -3.14
N VAL A 148 -12.66 2.22 -3.48
CA VAL A 148 -13.60 3.17 -4.06
C VAL A 148 -13.14 3.45 -5.47
N TRP A 149 -14.07 3.28 -6.41
CA TRP A 149 -13.89 3.66 -7.81
C TRP A 149 -14.82 4.81 -8.15
N PHE A 150 -14.45 5.58 -9.15
CA PHE A 150 -15.22 6.72 -9.63
C PHE A 150 -15.31 6.74 -11.15
N CYS A 151 -16.31 7.43 -11.69
CA CYS A 151 -16.37 7.79 -13.11
C CYS A 151 -17.05 9.15 -13.29
N GLU A 152 -16.62 9.87 -14.33
CA GLU A 152 -17.26 11.11 -14.80
C GLU A 152 -18.31 10.84 -15.89
N GLY A 153 -18.11 9.75 -16.66
CA GLY A 153 -18.99 9.32 -17.75
C GLY A 153 -20.19 8.49 -17.30
N ASP A 154 -20.76 7.69 -18.22
CA ASP A 154 -21.90 6.83 -17.90
C ASP A 154 -21.50 5.74 -16.89
N PRO A 155 -22.08 5.73 -15.67
CA PRO A 155 -21.78 4.73 -14.64
C PRO A 155 -22.24 3.31 -15.02
N ARG A 156 -23.05 3.15 -16.08
CA ARG A 156 -23.48 1.85 -16.60
C ARG A 156 -22.43 1.20 -17.50
N VAL A 157 -21.42 1.96 -17.94
CA VAL A 157 -20.35 1.46 -18.80
C VAL A 157 -19.15 1.10 -17.91
N GLU A 158 -18.82 -0.19 -17.85
CA GLU A 158 -17.77 -0.69 -16.95
C GLU A 158 -16.40 -0.06 -17.23
N SER A 159 -16.08 0.19 -18.50
CA SER A 159 -14.83 0.85 -18.92
C SER A 159 -14.77 2.34 -18.61
N SER A 160 -15.82 2.96 -18.09
CA SER A 160 -15.81 4.35 -17.60
C SER A 160 -15.22 4.48 -16.20
N TRP A 161 -15.17 3.38 -15.44
CA TRP A 161 -14.74 3.42 -14.05
C TRP A 161 -13.22 3.43 -13.91
N ARG A 162 -12.74 4.14 -12.88
CA ARG A 162 -11.33 4.29 -12.53
C ARG A 162 -11.15 4.05 -11.03
N HIS A 163 -10.01 3.46 -10.66
CA HIS A 163 -9.62 3.32 -9.26
C HIS A 163 -9.31 4.70 -8.67
N LEU A 164 -9.90 5.01 -7.51
CA LEU A 164 -9.63 6.25 -6.79
C LEU A 164 -8.74 6.01 -5.58
N THR A 165 -9.17 5.12 -4.68
CA THR A 165 -8.45 4.86 -3.44
C THR A 165 -8.84 3.52 -2.81
N THR A 166 -7.99 3.03 -1.91
CA THR A 166 -8.22 1.84 -1.09
C THR A 166 -7.99 2.19 0.38
N SER A 167 -8.86 1.70 1.26
CA SER A 167 -8.79 1.95 2.70
C SER A 167 -9.08 0.67 3.50
N THR A 168 -8.38 0.48 4.61
CA THR A 168 -8.70 -0.58 5.59
C THR A 168 -9.92 -0.25 6.44
N ARG A 169 -10.34 1.03 6.44
CA ARG A 169 -11.49 1.53 7.22
C ARG A 169 -12.60 2.00 6.29
N VAL A 170 -13.78 1.41 6.40
CA VAL A 170 -14.94 1.74 5.57
C VAL A 170 -15.72 2.95 6.05
N ASN A 171 -15.60 3.34 7.31
CA ASN A 171 -16.46 4.37 7.91
C ASN A 171 -15.96 5.81 7.67
N ARG A 172 -14.74 5.97 7.17
CA ARG A 172 -14.13 7.28 6.86
C ARG A 172 -13.04 7.09 5.80
N ILE A 173 -13.42 7.15 4.54
CA ILE A 173 -12.50 7.10 3.39
C ILE A 173 -12.45 8.51 2.80
N VAL A 174 -11.30 9.16 2.86
CA VAL A 174 -11.12 10.49 2.26
C VAL A 174 -10.89 10.33 0.76
N LEU A 175 -11.69 11.03 -0.04
CA LEU A 175 -11.59 11.03 -1.50
C LEU A 175 -10.85 12.29 -1.95
N THR A 176 -9.70 12.10 -2.59
CA THR A 176 -8.80 13.19 -3.04
C THR A 176 -8.48 13.04 -4.52
N GLY A 177 -7.92 14.09 -5.15
CA GLY A 177 -7.49 14.04 -6.55
C GLY A 177 -8.65 14.16 -7.55
N LEU A 178 -9.77 14.74 -7.11
CA LEU A 178 -10.94 15.03 -7.95
C LEU A 178 -10.93 16.50 -8.33
N THR A 179 -11.44 16.83 -9.51
CA THR A 179 -11.54 18.21 -10.00
C THR A 179 -12.75 18.93 -9.37
N PRO A 180 -12.56 20.03 -8.63
CA PRO A 180 -13.68 20.78 -8.03
C PRO A 180 -14.72 21.22 -9.07
N GLY A 181 -16.00 21.15 -8.70
CA GLY A 181 -17.14 21.49 -9.56
C GLY A 181 -17.62 20.37 -10.49
N VAL A 182 -16.88 19.26 -10.60
CA VAL A 182 -17.26 18.12 -11.45
C VAL A 182 -18.13 17.12 -10.66
N VAL A 183 -19.23 16.67 -11.26
CA VAL A 183 -20.06 15.59 -10.69
C VAL A 183 -19.50 14.24 -11.11
N TYR A 184 -19.19 13.42 -10.12
CA TYR A 184 -18.72 12.05 -10.34
C TYR A 184 -19.73 11.05 -9.78
N TYR A 185 -19.74 9.87 -10.37
CA TYR A 185 -20.34 8.68 -9.78
C TYR A 185 -19.28 7.90 -9.03
N PHE A 186 -19.70 7.25 -7.94
CA PHE A 186 -18.83 6.48 -7.06
C PHE A 186 -19.46 5.13 -6.77
N ARG A 187 -18.61 4.12 -6.61
CA ARG A 187 -18.99 2.79 -6.10
C ARG A 187 -17.91 2.28 -5.15
N ILE A 188 -18.30 1.42 -4.23
CA ILE A 188 -17.40 0.82 -3.24
C ILE A 188 -17.56 -0.70 -3.22
N ARG A 189 -16.47 -1.44 -3.04
CA ARG A 189 -16.52 -2.89 -2.76
C ARG A 189 -15.58 -3.28 -1.64
N ALA A 190 -15.91 -4.37 -0.97
CA ALA A 190 -15.02 -5.00 0.01
C ALA A 190 -13.97 -5.87 -0.68
N ILE A 191 -12.78 -5.96 -0.11
CA ILE A 191 -11.69 -6.83 -0.56
C ILE A 191 -11.20 -7.66 0.63
N SER A 192 -10.89 -8.93 0.38
CA SER A 192 -10.27 -9.84 1.34
C SER A 192 -9.03 -10.50 0.75
N ALA A 193 -8.36 -11.34 1.54
CA ALA A 193 -7.24 -12.15 1.07
C ALA A 193 -7.63 -13.15 -0.03
N HIS A 194 -8.93 -13.45 -0.20
CA HIS A 194 -9.43 -14.39 -1.20
C HIS A 194 -9.99 -13.70 -2.46
N GLY A 195 -9.91 -12.36 -2.52
CA GLY A 195 -10.42 -11.56 -3.62
C GLY A 195 -11.45 -10.50 -3.20
N GLU A 196 -11.97 -9.83 -4.20
CA GLU A 196 -13.02 -8.82 -4.12
C GLU A 196 -14.45 -9.38 -3.95
N GLY A 197 -15.30 -8.59 -3.28
CA GLY A 197 -16.74 -8.75 -3.29
C GLY A 197 -17.41 -7.96 -4.42
N PRO A 198 -18.75 -8.05 -4.52
CA PRO A 198 -19.50 -7.28 -5.51
C PRO A 198 -19.48 -5.77 -5.19
N TRP A 199 -19.62 -4.95 -6.24
CA TRP A 199 -19.80 -3.50 -6.12
C TRP A 199 -21.10 -3.14 -5.41
N SER A 200 -21.10 -2.04 -4.66
CA SER A 200 -22.31 -1.37 -4.22
C SER A 200 -23.08 -0.80 -5.43
N ASN A 201 -24.33 -0.41 -5.19
CA ASN A 201 -24.99 0.57 -6.07
C ASN A 201 -24.12 1.83 -6.16
N PHE A 202 -24.08 2.44 -7.35
CA PHE A 202 -23.39 3.71 -7.50
C PHE A 202 -24.24 4.87 -6.98
N ILE A 203 -23.57 5.89 -6.47
CA ILE A 203 -24.16 7.18 -6.08
C ILE A 203 -23.33 8.30 -6.69
N ASN A 204 -23.88 9.50 -6.83
CA ASN A 204 -23.16 10.64 -7.37
C ASN A 204 -22.98 11.75 -6.34
N MET A 205 -21.92 12.53 -6.50
CA MET A 205 -21.65 13.74 -5.73
C MET A 205 -20.72 14.65 -6.54
N MET A 206 -20.87 15.96 -6.37
CA MET A 206 -19.92 16.94 -6.92
C MET A 206 -18.59 16.88 -6.15
N ALA A 207 -17.45 17.10 -6.77
CA ALA A 207 -16.23 17.39 -6.02
C ALA A 207 -16.23 18.88 -5.62
N ILE A 208 -15.77 19.21 -4.42
CA ILE A 208 -15.64 20.60 -3.95
C ILE A 208 -14.19 20.94 -3.66
#